data_AF-A0AAP2RG41-F1
#
_entry.id   AF-A0AAP2RG41-F1
#
_cell.length_a   1.000
_cell.length_b   1.000
_cell.length_c   1.000
_cell.angle_alpha   90.00
_cell.angle_beta   90.00
_cell.angle_gamma   90.00
#
_symmetry.space_group_name_H-M   'P 1'
#
loop_
_entity.id
_entity.type
_entity.pdbx_description
1 polymer ?
#
loop_
_entity_poly.entity_id
_entity_poly.type
_entity_poly.pdbx_seq_one_letter_code
_entity_poly.pdbx_strand_id
1 'polypeptide(L)'
;MPEMLPSRAPVKVPDLKALGESDLQVMFDKKIYERGKAYYKEGRIKRPLIYGNMIIAECEGSTPENYTVKAELTDKGITASCSCPYPGYCKHIAAVMYGWVKMPSMFRDLNNAELELMKFNKDDLVELIMDVVRYEPGILPIVNTRLMSVRDLSGSIRQELDNIFSGDEHEHPDVSEILKRLDVFRQYSSELLDDGYISRAVSVISPVIDGVISHYGSIEDYAGDLRNFLALALGTYGKAMSLMPQDLRRDMMVEELDWYLEAEFGLEDVLSGHLKSMILDLKERKFMQENVERRISDYKKSLIKTAPEYSDEYDFLNERISRMTALLHEIRA
;
A
#
# COMPACT_ATOMS: atom_id res chain seq x y z
N MET A 1 -10.91 -16.42 -2.57
CA MET A 1 -10.78 -15.26 -1.65
C MET A 1 -12.16 -14.70 -1.41
N PRO A 2 -12.59 -14.38 -0.18
CA PRO A 2 -13.85 -13.68 0.00
C PRO A 2 -13.71 -12.28 -0.60
N GLU A 3 -14.72 -11.88 -1.37
CA GLU A 3 -14.80 -10.57 -2.05
C GLU A 3 -14.39 -9.44 -1.10
N MET A 4 -13.45 -8.60 -1.52
CA MET A 4 -13.09 -7.35 -0.84
C MET A 4 -14.18 -6.29 -1.04
N LEU A 5 -15.41 -6.59 -0.62
CA LEU A 5 -16.47 -5.61 -0.52
C LEU A 5 -16.20 -4.70 0.68
N PRO A 6 -16.31 -3.36 0.58
CA PRO A 6 -16.65 -2.57 1.74
C PRO A 6 -18.07 -3.01 2.14
N SER A 7 -18.20 -3.94 3.09
CA SER A 7 -19.48 -4.64 3.29
C SER A 7 -20.62 -3.77 3.81
N ARG A 8 -20.40 -2.45 4.01
CA ARG A 8 -21.40 -1.51 4.49
C ARG A 8 -21.24 -0.16 3.81
N ALA A 9 -22.38 0.47 3.52
CA ALA A 9 -22.42 1.80 2.93
C ALA A 9 -21.62 2.78 3.82
N PRO A 10 -20.83 3.69 3.22
CA PRO A 10 -20.06 4.66 3.99
C PRO A 10 -20.99 5.52 4.84
N VAL A 11 -20.66 5.64 6.12
CA VAL A 11 -21.40 6.47 7.08
C VAL A 11 -21.30 7.92 6.64
N LYS A 12 -22.44 8.59 6.52
CA LYS A 12 -22.52 10.02 6.21
C LYS A 12 -22.95 10.79 7.44
N VAL A 13 -22.14 11.77 7.82
CA VAL A 13 -22.40 12.72 8.88
C VAL A 13 -22.12 14.13 8.35
N PRO A 14 -22.80 15.19 8.85
CA PRO A 14 -22.58 16.55 8.36
C PRO A 14 -21.18 17.09 8.68
N ASP A 15 -20.60 16.65 9.81
CA ASP A 15 -19.22 16.92 10.21
C ASP A 15 -18.75 15.82 11.18
N LEU A 16 -17.45 15.79 11.49
CA LEU A 16 -16.89 14.80 12.39
C LEU A 16 -17.41 14.90 13.84
N LYS A 17 -17.89 16.06 14.29
CA LYS A 17 -18.43 16.23 15.65
C LYS A 17 -19.82 15.60 15.79
N ALA A 18 -20.55 15.46 14.70
CA ALA A 18 -21.83 14.75 14.65
C ALA A 18 -21.69 13.22 14.69
N LEU A 19 -20.46 12.68 14.57
CA LEU A 19 -20.22 11.25 14.60
C LEU A 19 -20.56 10.64 15.97
N GLY A 20 -21.43 9.64 15.99
CA GLY A 20 -21.86 8.94 17.20
C GLY A 20 -21.46 7.47 17.26
N GLU A 21 -21.68 6.84 18.42
CA GLU A 21 -21.43 5.40 18.57
C GLU A 21 -22.31 4.53 17.67
N SER A 22 -23.54 4.95 17.40
CA SER A 22 -24.45 4.24 16.48
C SER A 22 -23.86 4.13 15.08
N ASP A 23 -23.18 5.19 14.63
CA ASP A 23 -22.51 5.21 13.33
C ASP A 23 -21.32 4.25 13.32
N LEU A 24 -20.52 4.22 14.40
CA LEU A 24 -19.41 3.27 14.52
C LEU A 24 -19.90 1.81 14.54
N GLN A 25 -21.02 1.53 15.20
CA GLN A 25 -21.63 0.19 15.19
C GLN A 25 -22.08 -0.23 13.78
N VAL A 26 -22.45 0.74 12.93
CA VAL A 26 -22.69 0.51 11.50
C VAL A 26 -21.37 0.33 10.75
N MET A 27 -20.30 1.07 11.05
CA MET A 27 -19.03 0.93 10.33
C MET A 27 -18.30 -0.39 10.59
N PHE A 28 -18.39 -0.94 11.79
CA PHE A 28 -17.58 -2.08 12.21
C PHE A 28 -18.41 -3.34 12.50
N ASP A 29 -17.82 -4.50 12.24
CA ASP A 29 -18.34 -5.74 12.80
C ASP A 29 -18.23 -5.73 14.33
N LYS A 30 -19.25 -6.30 15.00
CA LYS A 30 -19.38 -6.24 16.47
C LYS A 30 -18.10 -6.67 17.21
N LYS A 31 -17.43 -7.73 16.73
CA LYS A 31 -16.19 -8.23 17.33
C LYS A 31 -15.02 -7.25 17.16
N ILE A 32 -14.91 -6.59 16.01
CA ILE A 32 -13.87 -5.59 15.74
C ILE A 32 -14.13 -4.34 16.58
N TYR A 33 -15.39 -3.89 16.65
CA TYR A 33 -15.79 -2.72 17.43
C TYR A 33 -15.48 -2.89 18.92
N GLU A 34 -15.85 -4.03 19.52
CA GLU A 34 -15.57 -4.28 20.95
C GLU A 34 -14.07 -4.40 21.25
N ARG A 35 -13.27 -4.96 20.33
CA ARG A 35 -11.81 -4.93 20.46
C ARG A 35 -11.25 -3.51 20.38
N GLY A 36 -11.77 -2.67 19.48
CA GLY A 36 -11.39 -1.26 19.39
C GLY A 36 -11.70 -0.49 20.67
N LYS A 37 -12.86 -0.74 21.27
CA LYS A 37 -13.23 -0.16 22.58
C LYS A 37 -12.28 -0.60 23.70
N ALA A 38 -11.85 -1.86 23.71
CA ALA A 38 -10.84 -2.33 24.66
C ALA A 38 -9.51 -1.58 24.47
N TYR A 39 -9.06 -1.42 23.22
CA TYR A 39 -7.82 -0.71 22.90
C TYR A 39 -7.85 0.76 23.32
N TYR A 40 -8.98 1.44 23.12
CA TYR A 40 -9.20 2.79 23.66
C TYR A 40 -9.08 2.81 25.19
N LYS A 41 -9.77 1.89 25.90
CA LYS A 41 -9.74 1.83 27.37
C LYS A 41 -8.35 1.53 27.93
N GLU A 42 -7.55 0.78 27.20
CA GLU A 42 -6.16 0.46 27.54
C GLU A 42 -5.18 1.61 27.24
N GLY A 43 -5.65 2.74 26.70
CA GLY A 43 -4.80 3.91 26.42
C GLY A 43 -3.82 3.70 25.25
N ARG A 44 -4.18 2.83 24.29
CA ARG A 44 -3.33 2.47 23.14
C ARG A 44 -3.26 3.54 22.04
N ILE A 45 -4.11 4.56 22.08
CA ILE A 45 -4.09 5.65 21.10
C ILE A 45 -2.97 6.63 21.47
N LYS A 46 -2.02 6.83 20.55
CA LYS A 46 -0.89 7.73 20.70
C LYS A 46 -0.97 8.83 19.64
N ARG A 47 -0.40 10.00 19.97
CA ARG A 47 -0.32 11.17 19.06
C ARG A 47 -1.61 11.46 18.27
N PRO A 48 -2.79 11.55 18.93
CA PRO A 48 -4.04 11.87 18.24
C PRO A 48 -4.07 13.33 17.75
N LEU A 49 -4.42 13.50 16.48
CA LEU A 49 -4.44 14.76 15.73
C LEU A 49 -5.76 14.87 14.96
N ILE A 50 -6.26 16.09 14.82
CA ILE A 50 -7.34 16.44 13.90
C ILE A 50 -6.84 17.54 12.95
N TYR A 51 -7.10 17.39 11.66
CA TYR A 51 -6.76 18.36 10.64
C TYR A 51 -7.93 18.48 9.65
N GLY A 52 -8.61 19.63 9.63
CA GLY A 52 -9.88 19.78 8.92
C GLY A 52 -10.88 18.66 9.23
N ASN A 53 -11.19 17.85 8.21
CA ASN A 53 -12.10 16.69 8.26
C ASN A 53 -11.38 15.34 8.41
N MET A 54 -10.10 15.35 8.81
CA MET A 54 -9.27 14.16 8.93
C MET A 54 -8.82 13.93 10.38
N ILE A 55 -9.03 12.72 10.87
CA ILE A 55 -8.50 12.20 12.13
C ILE A 55 -7.24 11.40 11.82
N ILE A 56 -6.14 11.71 12.50
CA ILE A 56 -4.87 11.01 12.38
C ILE A 56 -4.44 10.60 13.78
N ALA A 57 -4.08 9.34 13.98
CA ALA A 57 -3.53 8.90 15.25
C ALA A 57 -2.67 7.66 15.05
N GLU A 58 -1.88 7.35 16.06
CA GLU A 58 -1.23 6.06 16.17
C GLU A 58 -1.99 5.16 17.15
N CYS A 59 -1.92 3.85 16.92
CA CYS A 59 -2.53 2.87 17.79
C CYS A 59 -1.56 1.72 18.04
N GLU A 60 -1.27 1.49 19.32
CA GLU A 60 -0.40 0.41 19.79
C GLU A 60 -1.02 -0.96 19.43
N GLY A 61 -0.20 -1.77 18.79
CA GLY A 61 -0.61 -3.02 18.15
C GLY A 61 -0.22 -4.27 18.92
N SER A 62 0.12 -5.30 18.15
CA SER A 62 0.79 -6.50 18.63
C SER A 62 2.30 -6.47 18.36
N THR A 63 2.73 -5.56 17.50
CA THR A 63 4.13 -5.26 17.18
C THR A 63 4.69 -4.19 18.13
N PRO A 64 6.02 -4.09 18.29
CA PRO A 64 6.65 -2.99 19.04
C PRO A 64 6.28 -1.61 18.48
N GLU A 65 6.17 -1.53 17.15
CA GLU A 65 5.80 -0.30 16.44
C GLU A 65 4.29 -0.04 16.43
N ASN A 66 3.91 1.23 16.54
CA ASN A 66 2.51 1.65 16.47
C ASN A 66 1.99 1.69 15.03
N TYR A 67 0.72 1.36 14.85
CA TYR A 67 0.05 1.50 13.56
C TYR A 67 -0.53 2.89 13.37
N THR A 68 -0.29 3.51 12.21
CA THR A 68 -0.88 4.80 11.83
C THR A 68 -2.29 4.59 11.31
N VAL A 69 -3.25 5.30 11.89
CA VAL A 69 -4.66 5.33 11.49
C VAL A 69 -4.97 6.71 10.92
N LYS A 70 -5.60 6.71 9.74
CA LYS A 70 -6.17 7.90 9.11
C LYS A 70 -7.64 7.65 8.83
N ALA A 71 -8.52 8.56 9.26
CA ALA A 71 -9.93 8.53 8.91
C ALA A 71 -10.37 9.90 8.43
N GLU A 72 -11.09 9.97 7.32
CA GLU A 72 -11.46 11.20 6.65
C GLU A 72 -12.95 11.23 6.34
N LEU A 73 -13.59 12.36 6.61
CA LEU A 73 -14.95 12.63 6.17
C LEU A 73 -14.92 13.27 4.78
N THR A 74 -15.45 12.54 3.79
CA THR A 74 -15.60 12.99 2.39
C THR A 74 -17.08 13.15 2.02
N ASP A 75 -17.37 13.68 0.82
CA ASP A 75 -18.75 13.75 0.27
C ASP A 75 -19.42 12.37 0.14
N LYS A 76 -18.61 11.31 0.04
CA LYS A 76 -19.07 9.92 -0.03
C LYS A 76 -19.34 9.34 1.36
N GLY A 77 -18.94 10.03 2.42
CA GLY A 77 -18.99 9.56 3.81
C GLY A 77 -17.59 9.32 4.37
N ILE A 78 -17.53 8.67 5.54
CA ILE A 78 -16.28 8.42 6.24
C ILE A 78 -15.53 7.25 5.61
N THR A 79 -14.29 7.52 5.20
CA THR A 79 -13.30 6.51 4.81
C THR A 79 -12.23 6.40 5.90
N ALA A 80 -11.64 5.23 6.04
CA ALA A 80 -10.55 5.04 6.98
C ALA A 80 -9.53 4.01 6.48
N SER A 81 -8.29 4.19 6.90
CA SER A 81 -7.17 3.32 6.61
C SER A 81 -6.31 3.14 7.86
N CYS A 82 -5.57 2.04 7.90
CA CYS A 82 -4.63 1.73 8.95
C CYS A 82 -3.40 1.09 8.33
N SER A 83 -2.22 1.43 8.83
CA SER A 83 -0.96 0.82 8.38
C SER A 83 -0.80 -0.64 8.81
N CYS A 84 -1.73 -1.17 9.61
CA CYS A 84 -1.70 -2.57 9.99
C CYS A 84 -2.04 -3.46 8.79
N PRO A 85 -1.42 -4.65 8.68
CA PRO A 85 -1.63 -5.57 7.56
C PRO A 85 -3.03 -6.23 7.56
N TYR A 86 -3.90 -5.88 8.51
CA TYR A 86 -5.27 -6.39 8.53
C TYR A 86 -6.07 -5.82 7.35
N PRO A 87 -6.72 -6.67 6.53
CA PRO A 87 -7.51 -6.19 5.41
C PRO A 87 -8.75 -5.42 5.89
N GLY A 88 -8.91 -4.19 5.41
CA GLY A 88 -10.10 -3.36 5.66
C GLY A 88 -10.16 -2.74 7.06
N TYR A 89 -11.38 -2.62 7.61
CA TYR A 89 -11.62 -1.87 8.85
C TYR A 89 -11.22 -2.68 10.08
N CYS A 90 -10.08 -2.34 10.67
CA CYS A 90 -9.47 -3.08 11.77
C CYS A 90 -9.84 -2.49 13.15
N LYS A 91 -9.41 -3.21 14.20
CA LYS A 91 -9.59 -2.80 15.60
C LYS A 91 -8.89 -1.47 15.95
N HIS A 92 -7.80 -1.13 15.27
CA HIS A 92 -7.07 0.13 15.48
C HIS A 92 -7.89 1.32 14.98
N ILE A 93 -8.50 1.20 13.80
CA ILE A 93 -9.43 2.20 13.27
C ILE A 93 -10.62 2.34 14.23
N ALA A 94 -11.21 1.22 14.65
CA ALA A 94 -12.30 1.25 15.62
C ALA A 94 -11.91 1.94 16.94
N ALA A 95 -10.69 1.72 17.44
CA ALA A 95 -10.20 2.36 18.66
C ALA A 95 -10.08 3.88 18.48
N VAL A 96 -9.42 4.34 17.41
CA VAL A 96 -9.22 5.78 17.14
C VAL A 96 -10.53 6.49 16.92
N MET A 97 -11.42 5.92 16.10
CA MET A 97 -12.75 6.47 15.83
C MET A 97 -13.62 6.54 17.09
N TYR A 98 -13.57 5.49 17.91
CA TYR A 98 -14.26 5.48 19.20
C TYR A 98 -13.66 6.51 20.17
N GLY A 99 -12.34 6.68 20.18
CA GLY A 99 -11.66 7.70 20.96
C GLY A 99 -12.08 9.10 20.58
N TRP A 100 -12.21 9.39 19.28
CA TRP A 100 -12.75 10.66 18.80
C TRP A 100 -14.18 10.90 19.31
N VAL A 101 -15.08 9.92 19.18
CA VAL A 101 -16.47 10.05 19.66
C VAL A 101 -16.54 10.25 21.18
N LYS A 102 -15.62 9.65 21.95
CA LYS A 102 -15.65 9.70 23.42
C LYS A 102 -14.95 10.89 24.04
N MET A 103 -13.84 11.33 23.45
CA MET A 103 -13.02 12.40 24.01
C MET A 103 -12.38 13.22 22.88
N PRO A 104 -13.16 13.99 22.09
CA PRO A 104 -12.61 14.80 20.99
C PRO A 104 -11.46 15.71 21.44
N SER A 105 -11.49 16.20 22.68
CA SER A 105 -10.47 17.06 23.27
C SER A 105 -9.09 16.40 23.43
N MET A 106 -8.98 15.07 23.30
CA MET A 106 -7.67 14.41 23.29
C MET A 106 -6.91 14.65 21.98
N PHE A 107 -7.62 14.98 20.89
CA PHE A 107 -7.03 15.19 19.57
C PHE A 107 -6.55 16.63 19.44
N ARG A 108 -5.26 16.80 19.13
CA ARG A 108 -4.68 18.12 18.91
C ARG A 108 -5.09 18.64 17.53
N ASP A 109 -5.63 19.85 17.51
CA ASP A 109 -6.02 20.54 16.28
C ASP A 109 -4.80 21.11 15.55
N LEU A 110 -4.50 20.58 14.36
CA LEU A 110 -3.42 21.02 13.50
C LEU A 110 -3.76 22.27 12.68
N ASN A 111 -5.03 22.66 12.55
CA ASN A 111 -5.42 23.84 11.76
C ASN A 111 -4.71 25.11 12.29
N ASN A 112 -4.48 25.20 13.61
CA ASN A 112 -3.75 26.32 14.19
C ASN A 112 -2.28 26.34 13.77
N ALA A 113 -1.63 25.18 13.66
CA ALA A 113 -0.25 25.09 13.21
C ALA A 113 -0.12 25.53 11.74
N GLU A 114 -1.06 25.10 10.90
CA GLU A 114 -1.12 25.52 9.49
C GLU A 114 -1.23 27.06 9.37
N LEU A 115 -2.14 27.69 10.13
CA LEU A 115 -2.32 29.14 10.11
C LEU A 115 -1.07 29.91 10.55
N GLU A 116 -0.28 29.38 11.49
CA GLU A 116 1.00 29.98 11.86
C GLU A 116 2.06 29.81 10.77
N LEU A 117 2.14 28.62 10.14
CA LEU A 117 3.07 28.35 9.04
C LEU A 117 2.79 29.25 7.83
N MET A 118 1.52 29.56 7.55
CA MET A 118 1.14 30.47 6.46
C MET A 118 1.66 31.91 6.63
N LYS A 119 2.13 32.30 7.82
CA LYS A 119 2.72 33.63 8.07
C LYS A 119 4.19 33.70 7.67
N PHE A 120 4.85 32.56 7.49
CA PHE A 120 6.27 32.49 7.15
C PHE A 120 6.47 32.83 5.67
N ASN A 121 7.59 33.47 5.35
CA ASN A 121 7.99 33.60 3.96
C ASN A 121 8.58 32.29 3.44
N LYS A 122 8.88 32.24 2.14
CA LYS A 122 9.42 31.03 1.50
C LYS A 122 10.75 30.58 2.11
N ASP A 123 11.65 31.51 2.39
CA ASP A 123 13.00 31.18 2.85
C ASP A 123 12.97 30.62 4.27
N ASP A 124 12.13 31.19 5.15
CA ASP A 124 11.93 30.68 6.51
C ASP A 124 11.26 29.30 6.50
N LEU A 125 10.32 29.04 5.57
CA LEU A 125 9.72 27.71 5.39
C LEU A 125 10.74 26.68 4.90
N VAL A 126 11.65 27.07 4.01
CA VAL A 126 12.73 26.18 3.54
C VAL A 126 13.65 25.84 4.71
N GLU A 127 14.09 26.82 5.51
CA GLU A 127 14.93 26.54 6.69
C GLU A 127 14.20 25.66 7.71
N LEU A 128 12.91 25.88 7.94
CA LEU A 128 12.11 25.01 8.82
C LEU A 128 12.08 23.55 8.33
N ILE A 129 11.88 23.32 7.02
CA ILE A 129 11.91 21.97 6.44
C ILE A 129 13.31 21.37 6.59
N MET A 130 14.36 22.16 6.37
CA MET A 130 15.75 21.70 6.54
C MET A 130 16.04 21.33 8.00
N ASP A 131 15.52 22.07 8.97
CA ASP A 131 15.63 21.72 10.39
C ASP A 131 14.91 20.40 10.69
N VAL A 132 13.68 20.20 10.17
CA VAL A 132 12.98 18.91 10.32
C VAL A 132 13.81 17.76 9.75
N VAL A 133 14.43 17.92 8.58
CA VAL A 133 15.31 16.91 7.99
C VAL A 133 16.58 16.69 8.83
N ARG A 134 17.15 17.74 9.43
CA ARG A 134 18.34 17.61 10.30
C ARG A 134 18.03 16.85 11.58
N TYR A 135 16.85 17.05 12.17
CA TYR A 135 16.44 16.37 13.40
C TYR A 135 15.88 14.96 13.13
N GLU A 136 15.22 14.77 11.99
CA GLU A 136 14.60 13.50 11.58
C GLU A 136 14.97 13.16 10.11
N PRO A 137 16.21 12.69 9.84
CA PRO A 137 16.69 12.44 8.47
C PRO A 137 15.83 11.45 7.68
N GLY A 138 15.15 10.52 8.36
CA GLY A 138 14.25 9.54 7.75
C GLY A 138 13.04 10.13 7.03
N ILE A 139 12.74 11.44 7.20
CA ILE A 139 11.68 12.12 6.45
C ILE A 139 12.11 12.50 5.02
N LEU A 140 13.42 12.53 4.73
CA LEU A 140 13.95 13.01 3.46
C LEU A 140 13.38 12.25 2.24
N PRO A 141 13.21 10.93 2.25
CA PRO A 141 12.53 10.22 1.16
C PRO A 141 11.12 10.75 0.89
N ILE A 142 10.36 11.09 1.93
CA ILE A 142 9.01 11.68 1.83
C ILE A 142 9.08 13.06 1.16
N VAL A 143 10.02 13.89 1.60
CA VAL A 143 10.23 15.23 1.01
C VAL A 143 10.58 15.10 -0.47
N ASN A 144 11.46 14.17 -0.82
CA ASN A 144 11.89 13.92 -2.20
C ASN A 144 10.73 13.50 -3.10
N THR A 145 9.71 12.80 -2.60
CA THR A 145 8.51 12.47 -3.39
C THR A 145 7.76 13.68 -3.95
N ARG A 146 7.90 14.86 -3.32
CA ARG A 146 7.32 16.12 -3.80
C ARG A 146 8.28 16.88 -4.70
N LEU A 147 9.56 16.93 -4.32
CA LEU A 147 10.58 17.75 -4.97
C LEU A 147 11.11 17.17 -6.28
N MET A 148 11.19 15.84 -6.38
CA MET A 148 11.82 15.18 -7.53
C MET A 148 10.90 15.15 -8.75
N SER A 149 11.53 15.12 -9.93
CA SER A 149 10.83 14.83 -11.17
C SER A 149 10.34 13.38 -11.16
N VAL A 150 9.24 13.09 -11.86
CA VAL A 150 8.70 11.71 -11.98
C VAL A 150 9.75 10.75 -12.54
N ARG A 151 10.63 11.23 -13.43
CA ARG A 151 11.72 10.46 -14.03
C ARG A 151 12.74 9.99 -13.00
N ASP A 152 13.08 10.83 -12.03
CA ASP A 152 14.15 10.56 -11.06
C ASP A 152 13.60 9.89 -9.79
N LEU A 153 12.30 10.05 -9.53
CA LEU A 153 11.63 9.58 -8.32
C LEU A 153 11.72 8.06 -8.14
N SER A 154 11.44 7.28 -9.19
CA SER A 154 11.45 5.82 -9.08
C SER A 154 12.84 5.27 -8.74
N GLY A 155 13.92 5.87 -9.27
CA GLY A 155 15.28 5.49 -8.93
C GLY A 155 15.63 5.81 -7.47
N SER A 156 15.22 6.99 -6.98
CA SER A 156 15.44 7.36 -5.57
C SER A 156 14.66 6.47 -4.61
N ILE A 157 13.45 6.05 -4.97
CA ILE A 157 12.66 5.15 -4.11
C ILE A 157 13.28 3.76 -4.11
N ARG A 158 13.74 3.23 -5.24
CA ARG A 158 14.49 1.95 -5.28
C ARG A 158 15.69 1.99 -4.33
N GLN A 159 16.49 3.05 -4.37
CA GLN A 159 17.64 3.20 -3.47
C GLN A 159 17.22 3.24 -1.99
N GLU A 160 16.13 3.91 -1.66
CA GLU A 160 15.61 3.90 -0.29
C GLU A 160 15.09 2.53 0.12
N LEU A 161 14.48 1.77 -0.79
CA LEU A 161 14.02 0.41 -0.54
C LEU A 161 15.19 -0.54 -0.28
N ASP A 162 16.26 -0.43 -1.05
CA ASP A 162 17.49 -1.18 -0.79
C ASP A 162 18.00 -0.91 0.64
N ASN A 163 17.96 0.36 1.10
CA ASN A 163 18.30 0.72 2.49
C ASN A 163 17.28 0.22 3.53
N ILE A 164 16.01 0.03 3.14
CA ILE A 164 14.98 -0.53 4.02
C ILE A 164 15.22 -2.01 4.25
N PHE A 165 15.52 -2.75 3.19
CA PHE A 165 15.70 -4.21 3.25
C PHE A 165 17.10 -4.63 3.68
N SER A 166 18.13 -3.80 3.46
CA SER A 166 19.53 -4.07 3.85
C SER A 166 19.83 -3.77 5.32
N GLY A 167 18.87 -3.94 6.24
CA GLY A 167 19.07 -3.70 7.68
C GLY A 167 20.33 -4.38 8.22
N ASP A 168 20.93 -3.83 9.29
CA ASP A 168 22.22 -4.26 9.85
C ASP A 168 22.41 -5.78 9.78
N GLU A 169 23.48 -6.23 9.10
CA GLU A 169 23.76 -7.63 8.69
C GLU A 169 23.74 -8.68 9.84
N HIS A 170 23.50 -8.24 11.07
CA HIS A 170 23.61 -9.02 12.30
C HIS A 170 22.27 -9.30 12.99
N GLU A 171 21.15 -8.72 12.55
CA GLU A 171 19.81 -9.01 13.06
C GLU A 171 18.84 -9.26 11.90
N HIS A 172 18.01 -10.30 12.00
CA HIS A 172 16.94 -10.53 11.02
C HIS A 172 16.07 -9.26 10.92
N PRO A 173 15.81 -8.72 9.72
CA PRO A 173 15.07 -7.47 9.59
C PRO A 173 13.68 -7.60 10.22
N ASP A 174 13.34 -6.73 11.17
CA ASP A 174 11.99 -6.71 11.76
C ASP A 174 10.99 -6.27 10.71
N VAL A 175 10.12 -7.20 10.31
CA VAL A 175 9.03 -6.97 9.35
C VAL A 175 8.19 -5.77 9.75
N SER A 176 7.99 -5.53 11.05
CA SER A 176 7.20 -4.40 11.56
C SER A 176 7.83 -3.05 11.19
N GLU A 177 9.15 -2.94 11.31
CA GLU A 177 9.90 -1.71 11.01
C GLU A 177 9.98 -1.49 9.49
N ILE A 178 10.22 -2.56 8.72
CA ILE A 178 10.14 -2.52 7.26
C ILE A 178 8.77 -2.00 6.83
N LEU A 179 7.69 -2.60 7.33
CA LEU A 179 6.32 -2.23 6.97
C LEU A 179 5.99 -0.77 7.31
N LYS A 180 6.46 -0.28 8.46
CA LYS A 180 6.28 1.12 8.85
C LYS A 180 6.93 2.07 7.84
N ARG A 181 8.15 1.76 7.39
CA ARG A 181 8.87 2.57 6.39
C ARG A 181 8.23 2.46 5.00
N LEU A 182 7.81 1.27 4.58
CA LEU A 182 7.14 1.04 3.30
C LEU A 182 5.75 1.69 3.21
N ASP A 183 4.96 1.64 4.29
CA ASP A 183 3.58 2.13 4.30
C ASP A 183 3.49 3.64 4.09
N VAL A 184 4.53 4.39 4.44
CA VAL A 184 4.65 5.81 4.12
C VAL A 184 4.51 6.04 2.61
N PHE A 185 5.24 5.29 1.78
CA PHE A 185 5.17 5.42 0.32
C PHE A 185 3.81 4.99 -0.22
N ARG A 186 3.23 3.91 0.33
CA ARG A 186 1.90 3.45 -0.07
C ARG A 186 0.81 4.47 0.25
N GLN A 187 0.80 5.01 1.48
CA GLN A 187 -0.15 6.04 1.88
C GLN A 187 0.01 7.29 1.01
N TYR A 188 1.24 7.74 0.81
CA TYR A 188 1.51 8.91 -0.01
C TYR A 188 1.11 8.70 -1.47
N SER A 189 1.36 7.52 -2.04
CA SER A 189 0.87 7.16 -3.36
C SER A 189 -0.66 7.18 -3.43
N SER A 190 -1.37 6.74 -2.39
CA SER A 190 -2.82 6.81 -2.35
C SER A 190 -3.32 8.25 -2.34
N GLU A 191 -2.71 9.12 -1.53
CA GLU A 191 -3.03 10.56 -1.47
C GLU A 191 -2.82 11.23 -2.84
N LEU A 192 -1.70 10.93 -3.51
CA LEU A 192 -1.46 11.41 -4.88
C LEU A 192 -2.54 10.98 -5.87
N LEU A 193 -3.10 9.76 -5.73
CA LEU A 193 -4.21 9.32 -6.58
C LEU A 193 -5.49 10.08 -6.29
N ASP A 194 -5.77 10.35 -5.01
CA ASP A 194 -6.95 11.12 -4.61
C ASP A 194 -6.87 12.57 -5.11
N ASP A 195 -5.66 13.14 -5.18
CA ASP A 195 -5.38 14.45 -5.76
C ASP A 195 -5.28 14.46 -7.30
N GLY A 196 -5.39 13.29 -7.96
CA GLY A 196 -5.34 13.16 -9.42
C GLY A 196 -3.94 13.12 -10.06
N TYR A 197 -2.87 13.03 -9.26
CA TYR A 197 -1.49 12.88 -9.74
C TYR A 197 -1.12 11.43 -10.07
N ILE A 198 -1.87 10.82 -10.99
CA ILE A 198 -1.85 9.36 -11.25
C ILE A 198 -0.44 8.86 -11.64
N SER A 199 0.24 9.49 -12.60
CA SER A 199 1.59 9.05 -13.02
C SER A 199 2.62 9.12 -11.90
N ARG A 200 2.53 10.15 -11.05
CA ARG A 200 3.44 10.29 -9.91
C ARG A 200 3.16 9.21 -8.86
N ALA A 201 1.89 8.90 -8.61
CA ALA A 201 1.52 7.80 -7.72
C ALA A 201 2.10 6.47 -8.21
N VAL A 202 1.97 6.15 -9.50
CA VAL A 202 2.57 4.93 -10.10
C VAL A 202 4.09 4.92 -9.90
N SER A 203 4.78 6.03 -10.15
CA SER A 203 6.23 6.16 -9.92
C SER A 203 6.67 6.00 -8.47
N VAL A 204 5.75 6.14 -7.51
CA VAL A 204 5.99 5.87 -6.08
C VAL A 204 5.72 4.40 -5.75
N ILE A 205 4.56 3.86 -6.14
CA ILE A 205 4.12 2.54 -5.67
C ILE A 205 4.73 1.36 -6.46
N SER A 206 5.00 1.50 -7.76
CA SER A 206 5.64 0.44 -8.55
C SER A 206 6.99 0.01 -7.96
N PRO A 207 7.96 0.90 -7.67
CA PRO A 207 9.22 0.46 -7.08
C PRO A 207 9.05 -0.16 -5.70
N VAL A 208 8.04 0.25 -4.91
CA VAL A 208 7.73 -0.38 -3.61
C VAL A 208 7.27 -1.84 -3.79
N ILE A 209 6.43 -2.11 -4.78
CA ILE A 209 6.00 -3.47 -5.11
C ILE A 209 7.20 -4.31 -5.59
N ASP A 210 7.99 -3.76 -6.51
CA ASP A 210 9.23 -4.36 -7.04
C ASP A 210 10.17 -4.76 -5.90
N GLY A 211 10.49 -3.80 -5.02
CA GLY A 211 11.39 -4.01 -3.88
C GLY A 211 10.89 -5.07 -2.90
N VAL A 212 9.60 -5.11 -2.61
CA VAL A 212 9.00 -6.17 -1.76
C VAL A 212 9.20 -7.54 -2.40
N ILE A 213 8.92 -7.67 -3.69
CA ILE A 213 9.04 -8.96 -4.41
C ILE A 213 10.51 -9.42 -4.44
N SER A 214 11.43 -8.53 -4.83
CA SER A 214 12.85 -8.87 -4.97
C SER A 214 13.52 -9.24 -3.65
N HIS A 215 13.04 -8.72 -2.52
CA HIS A 215 13.64 -8.98 -1.21
C HIS A 215 12.87 -10.01 -0.37
N TYR A 216 11.67 -10.45 -0.79
CA TYR A 216 10.79 -11.27 0.04
C TYR A 216 11.47 -12.55 0.56
N GLY A 217 12.27 -13.22 -0.28
CA GLY A 217 12.97 -14.45 0.10
C GLY A 217 13.98 -14.30 1.25
N SER A 218 14.41 -13.07 1.56
CA SER A 218 15.31 -12.77 2.67
C SER A 218 14.61 -12.37 3.98
N ILE A 219 13.27 -12.30 3.98
CA ILE A 219 12.48 -11.79 5.09
C ILE A 219 11.62 -12.89 5.71
N GLU A 220 11.66 -13.02 7.04
CA GLU A 220 10.85 -13.99 7.79
C GLU A 220 9.41 -13.50 7.99
N ASP A 221 8.56 -13.68 6.98
CA ASP A 221 7.15 -13.25 7.01
C ASP A 221 6.16 -14.36 7.45
N TYR A 222 6.40 -14.99 8.61
CA TYR A 222 5.54 -16.10 9.09
C TYR A 222 4.08 -15.68 9.31
N ALA A 223 3.86 -14.43 9.72
CA ALA A 223 2.51 -13.88 9.92
C ALA A 223 1.83 -13.50 8.59
N GLY A 224 2.59 -13.39 7.50
CA GLY A 224 2.11 -12.92 6.20
C GLY A 224 1.84 -11.41 6.17
N ASP A 225 2.45 -10.64 7.06
CA ASP A 225 2.25 -9.20 7.19
C ASP A 225 2.83 -8.44 5.99
N LEU A 226 4.00 -8.85 5.50
CA LEU A 226 4.60 -8.30 4.27
C LEU A 226 3.80 -8.73 3.03
N ARG A 227 3.33 -9.98 2.98
CA ARG A 227 2.41 -10.44 1.94
C ARG A 227 1.09 -9.65 1.94
N ASN A 228 0.53 -9.35 3.11
CA ASN A 228 -0.68 -8.54 3.23
C ASN A 228 -0.43 -7.10 2.79
N PHE A 229 0.73 -6.54 3.11
CA PHE A 229 1.15 -5.23 2.60
C PHE A 229 1.24 -5.22 1.07
N LEU A 230 1.82 -6.26 0.44
CA LEU A 230 1.86 -6.38 -1.01
C LEU A 230 0.44 -6.31 -1.61
N ALA A 231 -0.53 -7.00 -1.01
CA ALA A 231 -1.92 -6.92 -1.47
C ALA A 231 -2.50 -5.49 -1.38
N LEU A 232 -2.18 -4.74 -0.33
CA LEU A 232 -2.60 -3.33 -0.19
C LEU A 232 -1.89 -2.40 -1.18
N ALA A 233 -0.61 -2.63 -1.45
CA ALA A 233 0.17 -1.90 -2.45
C ALA A 233 -0.38 -2.16 -3.86
N LEU A 234 -0.65 -3.43 -4.20
CA LEU A 234 -1.29 -3.80 -5.46
C LEU A 234 -2.68 -3.16 -5.60
N GLY A 235 -3.49 -3.09 -4.54
CA GLY A 235 -4.76 -2.36 -4.58
C GLY A 235 -4.60 -0.88 -4.94
N THR A 236 -3.52 -0.23 -4.49
CA THR A 236 -3.18 1.15 -4.87
C THR A 236 -2.76 1.22 -6.35
N TYR A 237 -1.95 0.27 -6.80
CA TYR A 237 -1.52 0.14 -8.20
C TYR A 237 -2.70 -0.13 -9.16
N GLY A 238 -3.62 -1.04 -8.82
CA GLY A 238 -4.83 -1.35 -9.59
C GLY A 238 -5.80 -0.17 -9.67
N LYS A 239 -5.95 0.62 -8.58
CA LYS A 239 -6.69 1.90 -8.63
C LYS A 239 -6.06 2.86 -9.62
N ALA A 240 -4.73 3.00 -9.62
CA ALA A 240 -4.02 3.83 -10.59
C ALA A 240 -4.22 3.32 -12.03
N MET A 241 -4.08 2.02 -12.26
CA MET A 241 -4.28 1.34 -13.54
C MET A 241 -5.69 1.60 -14.11
N SER A 242 -6.71 1.66 -13.24
CA SER A 242 -8.09 1.95 -13.62
C SER A 242 -8.33 3.38 -14.10
N LEU A 243 -7.47 4.32 -13.69
CA LEU A 243 -7.55 5.74 -14.03
C LEU A 243 -6.64 6.12 -15.22
N MET A 244 -5.72 5.23 -15.60
CA MET A 244 -4.78 5.46 -16.69
C MET A 244 -5.39 5.26 -18.09
N PRO A 245 -4.87 5.97 -19.12
CA PRO A 245 -5.09 5.64 -20.52
C PRO A 245 -4.76 4.18 -20.86
N GLN A 246 -5.38 3.64 -21.91
CA GLN A 246 -5.30 2.22 -22.22
C GLN A 246 -3.89 1.73 -22.55
N ASP A 247 -3.09 2.51 -23.25
CA ASP A 247 -1.69 2.19 -23.56
C ASP A 247 -0.86 2.06 -22.26
N LEU A 248 -0.92 3.08 -21.40
CA LEU A 248 -0.16 3.08 -20.14
C LEU A 248 -0.61 1.99 -19.17
N ARG A 249 -1.93 1.76 -19.04
CA ARG A 249 -2.43 0.70 -18.16
C ARG A 249 -2.07 -0.71 -18.65
N ARG A 250 -1.88 -0.89 -19.96
CA ARG A 250 -1.43 -2.15 -20.54
C ARG A 250 0.05 -2.39 -20.26
N ASP A 251 0.88 -1.35 -20.31
CA ASP A 251 2.27 -1.44 -19.87
C ASP A 251 2.36 -1.84 -18.39
N MET A 252 1.49 -1.25 -17.55
CA MET A 252 1.37 -1.64 -16.13
C MET A 252 0.95 -3.11 -15.94
N MET A 253 0.01 -3.63 -16.72
CA MET A 253 -0.37 -5.06 -16.65
C MET A 253 0.79 -5.99 -17.06
N VAL A 254 1.64 -5.54 -17.97
CA VAL A 254 2.82 -6.30 -18.39
C VAL A 254 3.89 -6.30 -17.30
N GLU A 255 4.11 -5.16 -16.63
CA GLU A 255 4.97 -5.06 -15.45
C GLU A 255 4.47 -5.98 -14.31
N GLU A 256 3.17 -5.97 -14.02
CA GLU A 256 2.59 -6.86 -13.01
C GLU A 256 2.71 -8.35 -13.38
N LEU A 257 2.65 -8.68 -14.67
CA LEU A 257 2.93 -10.04 -15.16
C LEU A 257 4.39 -10.42 -14.92
N ASP A 258 5.34 -9.51 -15.07
CA ASP A 258 6.76 -9.77 -14.77
C ASP A 258 6.96 -10.03 -13.26
N TRP A 259 6.35 -9.22 -12.41
CA TRP A 259 6.29 -9.45 -10.97
C TRP A 259 5.69 -10.81 -10.59
N TYR A 260 4.59 -11.22 -11.24
CA TYR A 260 3.99 -12.55 -11.02
C TYR A 260 4.96 -13.69 -11.34
N LEU A 261 5.81 -13.53 -12.36
CA LEU A 261 6.82 -14.52 -12.68
C LEU A 261 7.91 -14.50 -11.61
N GLU A 262 8.41 -13.35 -11.21
CA GLU A 262 9.49 -13.24 -10.20
C GLU A 262 9.06 -13.63 -8.79
N ALA A 263 7.77 -13.59 -8.49
CA ALA A 263 7.24 -13.89 -7.17
C ALA A 263 7.45 -15.34 -6.72
N GLU A 264 7.85 -15.49 -5.46
CA GLU A 264 8.07 -16.77 -4.78
C GLU A 264 7.34 -16.81 -3.43
N PHE A 265 7.37 -17.98 -2.77
CA PHE A 265 6.88 -18.18 -1.40
C PHE A 265 5.41 -17.77 -1.18
N GLY A 266 4.57 -17.91 -2.21
CA GLY A 266 3.14 -17.63 -2.17
C GLY A 266 2.77 -16.18 -2.51
N LEU A 267 3.74 -15.33 -2.89
CA LEU A 267 3.43 -14.01 -3.44
C LEU A 267 2.76 -14.12 -4.82
N GLU A 268 3.04 -15.18 -5.58
CA GLU A 268 2.46 -15.45 -6.89
C GLU A 268 0.92 -15.57 -6.85
N ASP A 269 0.36 -16.04 -5.73
CA ASP A 269 -1.09 -16.15 -5.53
C ASP A 269 -1.73 -14.77 -5.37
N VAL A 270 -1.05 -13.85 -4.69
CA VAL A 270 -1.51 -12.46 -4.48
C VAL A 270 -1.52 -11.73 -5.82
N LEU A 271 -0.42 -11.83 -6.57
CA LEU A 271 -0.25 -11.18 -7.88
C LEU A 271 -1.21 -11.76 -8.93
N SER A 272 -1.29 -13.09 -9.06
CA SER A 272 -2.23 -13.70 -10.01
C SER A 272 -3.68 -13.35 -9.69
N GLY A 273 -4.06 -13.34 -8.41
CA GLY A 273 -5.38 -12.92 -7.96
C GLY A 273 -5.71 -11.48 -8.34
N HIS A 274 -4.79 -10.54 -8.07
CA HIS A 274 -4.95 -9.14 -8.43
C HIS A 274 -5.00 -8.93 -9.95
N LEU A 275 -4.02 -9.46 -10.70
CA LEU A 275 -3.94 -9.34 -12.15
C LEU A 275 -5.22 -9.85 -12.83
N LYS A 276 -5.76 -10.97 -12.37
CA LYS A 276 -7.04 -11.50 -12.88
C LYS A 276 -8.21 -10.56 -12.63
N SER A 277 -8.33 -9.98 -11.44
CA SER A 277 -9.36 -8.97 -11.17
C SER A 277 -9.24 -7.81 -12.15
N MET A 278 -8.03 -7.26 -12.30
CA MET A 278 -7.78 -6.14 -13.18
C MET A 278 -8.10 -6.44 -14.66
N ILE A 279 -7.74 -7.63 -15.14
CA ILE A 279 -8.05 -8.09 -16.49
C ILE A 279 -9.57 -8.08 -16.75
N LEU A 280 -10.34 -8.58 -15.80
CA LEU A 280 -11.80 -8.65 -15.89
C LEU A 280 -12.42 -7.26 -15.80
N ASP A 281 -12.06 -6.50 -14.77
CA ASP A 281 -12.65 -5.19 -14.45
C ASP A 281 -12.36 -4.17 -15.57
N LEU A 282 -11.15 -4.19 -16.13
CA LEU A 282 -10.72 -3.28 -17.19
C LEU A 282 -11.00 -3.81 -18.61
N LYS A 283 -11.56 -5.02 -18.72
CA LYS A 283 -11.92 -5.69 -19.98
C LYS A 283 -10.72 -5.88 -20.93
N GLU A 284 -9.54 -6.16 -20.38
CA GLU A 284 -8.29 -6.35 -21.13
C GLU A 284 -7.96 -7.83 -21.42
N ARG A 285 -8.96 -8.73 -21.29
CA ARG A 285 -8.82 -10.18 -21.50
C ARG A 285 -8.10 -10.53 -22.81
N LYS A 286 -8.52 -9.94 -23.94
CA LYS A 286 -7.93 -10.22 -25.25
C LYS A 286 -6.46 -9.83 -25.30
N PHE A 287 -6.13 -8.62 -24.82
CA PHE A 287 -4.75 -8.13 -24.80
C PHE A 287 -3.85 -9.03 -23.95
N MET A 288 -4.29 -9.38 -22.74
CA MET A 288 -3.48 -10.23 -21.86
C MET A 288 -3.35 -11.68 -22.37
N GLN A 289 -4.38 -12.23 -23.01
CA GLN A 289 -4.26 -13.55 -23.67
C GLN A 289 -3.19 -13.52 -24.77
N GLU A 290 -3.24 -12.54 -25.67
CA GLU A 290 -2.27 -12.39 -26.76
C GLU A 290 -0.84 -12.16 -26.23
N ASN A 291 -0.69 -11.39 -25.14
CA ASN A 291 0.60 -11.13 -24.51
C ASN A 291 1.19 -12.41 -23.88
N VAL A 292 0.39 -13.11 -23.06
CA VAL A 292 0.80 -14.34 -22.38
C VAL A 292 1.13 -15.44 -23.40
N GLU A 293 0.32 -15.60 -24.46
CA GLU A 293 0.58 -16.57 -25.54
C GLU A 293 1.90 -16.27 -26.27
N ARG A 294 2.19 -14.99 -26.54
CA ARG A 294 3.45 -14.57 -27.16
C ARG A 294 4.63 -14.93 -26.27
N ARG A 295 4.57 -14.59 -24.97
CA ARG A 295 5.63 -14.93 -24.01
C ARG A 295 5.86 -16.43 -23.93
N ILE A 296 4.81 -17.25 -23.80
CA ILE A 296 4.91 -18.72 -23.84
C ILE A 296 5.60 -19.20 -25.11
N SER A 297 5.26 -18.63 -26.29
CA SER A 297 5.91 -18.99 -27.55
C SER A 297 7.41 -18.68 -27.52
N ASP A 298 7.80 -17.53 -26.98
CA ASP A 298 9.19 -17.11 -26.92
C ASP A 298 10.00 -17.95 -25.93
N TYR A 299 9.47 -18.26 -24.75
CA TYR A 299 10.14 -19.20 -23.83
C TYR A 299 10.27 -20.60 -24.42
N LYS A 300 9.25 -21.12 -25.14
CA LYS A 300 9.36 -22.40 -25.84
C LYS A 300 10.46 -22.39 -26.91
N LYS A 301 10.61 -21.29 -27.66
CA LYS A 301 11.72 -21.14 -28.62
C LYS A 301 13.08 -21.12 -27.94
N SER A 302 13.19 -20.47 -26.78
CA SER A 302 14.42 -20.48 -25.98
C SER A 302 14.73 -21.88 -25.45
N LEU A 303 13.73 -22.58 -24.91
CA LEU A 303 13.87 -23.93 -24.36
C LEU A 303 14.41 -24.93 -25.41
N ILE A 304 13.95 -24.84 -26.67
CA ILE A 304 14.45 -25.67 -27.78
C ILE A 304 15.96 -25.42 -28.05
N LYS A 305 16.47 -24.23 -27.73
CA LYS A 305 17.87 -23.84 -27.97
C LYS A 305 18.79 -24.13 -26.79
N THR A 306 18.24 -24.34 -25.59
CA THR A 306 19.00 -24.63 -24.37
C THR A 306 19.46 -26.10 -24.34
N ALA A 307 20.69 -26.37 -23.90
CA ALA A 307 21.26 -27.71 -23.73
C ALA A 307 21.94 -27.84 -22.36
N PRO A 308 22.01 -29.04 -21.71
CA PRO A 308 21.19 -30.24 -21.88
C PRO A 308 19.82 -30.10 -21.17
N GLU A 309 18.92 -31.06 -21.40
CA GLU A 309 17.79 -31.31 -20.48
C GLU A 309 18.35 -31.40 -19.05
N TYR A 310 17.69 -30.78 -18.06
CA TYR A 310 18.11 -30.69 -16.64
C TYR A 310 19.23 -29.68 -16.29
N SER A 311 19.41 -28.61 -17.06
CA SER A 311 20.15 -27.42 -16.59
C SER A 311 19.24 -26.49 -15.77
N ASP A 312 19.82 -25.64 -14.91
CA ASP A 312 19.07 -24.61 -14.17
C ASP A 312 18.28 -23.69 -15.13
N GLU A 313 18.86 -23.39 -16.29
CA GLU A 313 18.21 -22.62 -17.35
C GLU A 313 17.01 -23.37 -17.94
N TYR A 314 17.13 -24.68 -18.14
CA TYR A 314 16.03 -25.53 -18.63
C TYR A 314 14.88 -25.59 -17.62
N ASP A 315 15.18 -25.75 -16.33
CA ASP A 315 14.18 -25.80 -15.26
C ASP A 315 13.48 -24.45 -15.10
N PHE A 316 14.25 -23.34 -15.13
CA PHE A 316 13.71 -21.98 -15.14
C PHE A 316 12.73 -21.76 -16.30
N LEU A 317 13.12 -22.11 -17.53
CA LEU A 317 12.26 -21.93 -18.71
C LEU A 317 10.99 -22.79 -18.63
N ASN A 318 11.08 -24.02 -18.14
CA ASN A 318 9.91 -24.89 -17.97
C ASN A 318 8.95 -24.39 -16.90
N GLU A 319 9.47 -23.91 -15.75
CA GLU A 319 8.67 -23.27 -14.71
C GLU A 319 7.86 -22.12 -15.30
N ARG A 320 8.53 -21.20 -16.02
CA ARG A 320 7.90 -20.03 -16.65
C ARG A 320 6.79 -20.43 -17.61
N ILE A 321 7.06 -21.41 -18.49
CA ILE A 321 6.06 -21.93 -19.44
C ILE A 321 4.86 -22.53 -18.70
N SER A 322 5.10 -23.34 -17.67
CA SER A 322 4.05 -23.98 -16.86
C SER A 322 3.17 -22.93 -16.16
N ARG A 323 3.81 -21.99 -15.45
CA ARG A 323 3.15 -20.93 -14.68
C ARG A 323 2.28 -20.04 -15.57
N MET A 324 2.79 -19.58 -16.72
CA MET A 324 1.97 -18.79 -17.65
C MET A 324 0.88 -19.60 -18.34
N THR A 325 1.09 -20.91 -18.58
CA THR A 325 0.05 -21.76 -19.17
C THR A 325 -1.13 -21.92 -18.20
N ALA A 326 -0.85 -22.05 -16.90
CA ALA A 326 -1.88 -22.03 -15.86
C ALA A 326 -2.62 -20.68 -15.83
N LEU A 327 -1.89 -19.56 -15.81
CA LEU A 327 -2.51 -18.23 -15.86
C LEU A 327 -3.37 -18.03 -17.12
N LEU A 328 -2.91 -18.47 -18.29
CA LEU A 328 -3.66 -18.38 -19.54
C LEU A 328 -4.97 -19.17 -19.48
N HIS A 329 -4.96 -20.34 -18.84
CA HIS A 329 -6.18 -21.13 -18.62
C HIS A 329 -7.18 -20.35 -17.77
N GLU A 330 -6.71 -19.73 -16.68
CA GLU A 330 -7.55 -18.92 -15.79
C GLU A 330 -8.09 -17.65 -16.47
N ILE A 331 -7.29 -16.98 -17.30
CA ILE A 331 -7.74 -15.82 -18.09
C ILE A 331 -8.77 -16.23 -19.16
N ARG A 332 -8.80 -17.49 -19.59
CA ARG A 332 -9.78 -18.00 -20.59
C ARG A 332 -11.10 -18.45 -19.96
N ALA A 333 -11.09 -18.87 -18.70
CA ALA A 333 -12.27 -19.26 -17.95
C ALA A 333 -13.25 -18.09 -17.72
#